data_AF-A0A846EJR3-F1
#
_entry.id   AF-A0A846EJR3-F1
#
_cell.length_a   1.000
_cell.length_b   1.000
_cell.length_c   1.000
_cell.angle_alpha   90.00
_cell.angle_beta   90.00
_cell.angle_gamma   90.00
#
_symmetry.space_group_name_H-M   'P 1'
#
loop_
_entity.id
_entity.type
_entity.pdbx_description
1 polymer ?
#
loop_
_entity_poly.entity_id
_entity_poly.type
_entity_poly.pdbx_seq_one_letter_code
_entity_poly.pdbx_strand_id
1 'polypeptide(L)'
;MKPLELNQETIDRVVEMAWEDRTPFEAIETQFGLSEKEVIKIMRREMKESSFKMWRERVTKRKTKHIKKRDFVAGRFKSDNQKT
;
A
#
# COMPACT_ATOMS: atom_id res chain seq x y z
N MET A 1 17.40 -11.04 9.85
CA MET A 1 16.68 -11.80 8.81
C MET A 1 17.41 -11.58 7.50
N LYS A 2 17.74 -12.67 6.80
CA LYS A 2 18.50 -12.64 5.54
C LYS A 2 17.74 -11.78 4.52
N PRO A 3 18.41 -10.98 3.68
CA PRO A 3 17.80 -10.51 2.45
C PRO A 3 17.59 -11.78 1.63
N LEU A 4 16.42 -12.41 1.76
CA LEU A 4 15.96 -13.29 0.69
C LEU A 4 16.07 -12.42 -0.56
N GLU A 5 16.75 -12.93 -1.57
CA GLU A 5 16.73 -12.37 -2.90
C GLU A 5 15.26 -12.22 -3.27
N LEU A 6 14.70 -11.04 -3.03
CA LEU A 6 13.36 -10.72 -3.44
C LEU A 6 13.46 -10.72 -4.95
N ASN A 7 12.84 -11.72 -5.58
CA ASN A 7 12.75 -11.79 -7.02
C ASN A 7 12.30 -10.43 -7.53
N GLN A 8 12.87 -9.97 -8.65
CA GLN A 8 12.53 -8.67 -9.23
C GLN A 8 11.00 -8.53 -9.38
N GLU A 9 10.31 -9.61 -9.75
CA GLU A 9 8.84 -9.67 -9.81
C GLU A 9 8.15 -9.33 -8.49
N THR A 10 8.71 -9.76 -7.36
CA THR A 10 8.16 -9.44 -6.03
C THR A 10 8.38 -7.97 -5.71
N ILE A 11 9.56 -7.42 -6.04
CA ILE A 11 9.85 -6.00 -5.86
C ILE A 11 8.89 -5.17 -6.70
N ASP A 12 8.74 -5.50 -7.98
CA ASP A 12 7.85 -4.82 -8.92
C ASP A 12 6.40 -4.85 -8.42
N ARG A 13 5.94 -6.01 -7.92
CA ARG A 13 4.59 -6.17 -7.37
C ARG A 13 4.38 -5.35 -6.09
N VAL A 14 5.38 -5.32 -5.20
CA VAL A 14 5.34 -4.48 -3.99
C VAL A 14 5.33 -3.00 -4.34
N VAL A 15 6.11 -2.58 -5.34
CA VAL A 15 6.12 -1.19 -5.84
C VAL A 15 4.77 -0.83 -6.44
N GLU A 16 4.17 -1.70 -7.26
CA GLU A 16 2.84 -1.51 -7.84
C GLU A 16 1.77 -1.36 -6.75
N MET A 17 1.75 -2.28 -5.77
CA MET A 17 0.82 -2.23 -4.65
C MET A 17 1.03 -1.03 -3.74
N ALA A 18 2.28 -0.65 -3.48
CA ALA A 18 2.61 0.52 -2.66
C ALA A 18 2.25 1.83 -3.37
N TRP A 19 2.27 1.84 -4.70
CA TRP A 19 1.84 2.98 -5.52
C TRP A 19 0.32 3.11 -5.58
N GLU A 20 -0.43 2.02 -5.47
CA GLU A 20 -1.89 2.07 -5.42
C GLU A 20 -2.39 2.70 -4.10
N ASP A 21 -3.13 3.80 -4.22
CA ASP A 21 -3.60 4.56 -3.05
C ASP A 21 -4.57 3.76 -2.14
N ARG A 22 -5.15 2.67 -2.65
CA ARG A 22 -6.17 1.85 -1.97
C ARG A 22 -5.62 0.67 -1.18
N THR A 23 -4.33 0.36 -1.31
CA THR A 23 -3.70 -0.80 -0.68
C THR A 23 -3.06 -0.39 0.65
N PRO A 24 -3.57 -0.88 1.80
CA PRO A 24 -2.95 -0.61 3.09
C PRO A 24 -1.64 -1.40 3.22
N PHE A 25 -0.69 -0.87 3.98
CA PHE A 25 0.57 -1.59 4.25
C PHE A 25 0.33 -2.93 4.96
N GLU A 26 -0.73 -3.04 5.75
CA GLU A 26 -1.17 -4.30 6.37
C GLU A 26 -1.46 -5.40 5.33
N ALA A 27 -1.98 -5.05 4.14
CA ALA A 27 -2.20 -6.03 3.07
C ALA A 27 -0.87 -6.49 2.43
N ILE A 28 0.09 -5.58 2.28
CA ILE A 28 1.43 -5.90 1.78
C ILE A 28 2.17 -6.78 2.79
N GLU A 29 2.05 -6.46 4.09
CA GLU A 29 2.61 -7.27 5.17
C GLU A 29 1.99 -8.68 5.21
N THR A 30 0.68 -8.79 5.01
CA THR A 30 0.00 -10.09 4.99
C THR A 30 0.41 -10.94 3.79
N GLN A 31 0.61 -10.34 2.61
CA GLN A 31 0.94 -11.07 1.38
C GLN A 31 2.43 -11.39 1.24
N PHE A 32 3.31 -10.46 1.62
CA PHE A 32 4.75 -10.55 1.37
C PHE A 32 5.58 -10.63 2.65
N GLY A 33 4.96 -10.51 3.83
CA GLY A 33 5.68 -10.46 5.11
C GLY A 33 6.50 -9.19 5.31
N LEU A 34 6.28 -8.16 4.48
CA LEU A 34 7.05 -6.91 4.50
C LEU A 34 6.36 -5.87 5.37
N SER A 35 7.07 -5.43 6.41
CA SER A 35 6.61 -4.31 7.25
C SER A 35 6.60 -3.00 6.46
N GLU A 36 5.81 -2.02 6.91
CA GLU A 36 5.77 -0.68 6.30
C GLU A 36 7.18 -0.08 6.12
N LYS A 37 8.07 -0.28 7.12
CA LYS A 37 9.45 0.22 7.08
C LYS A 37 10.26 -0.42 5.95
N GLU A 38 10.05 -1.70 5.68
CA GLU A 38 10.72 -2.43 4.60
C GLU A 38 10.20 -1.98 3.24
N VAL A 39 8.89 -1.81 3.09
CA VAL A 39 8.28 -1.26 1.87
C VAL A 39 8.82 0.14 1.58
N ILE A 40 8.93 1.01 2.59
CA ILE A 40 9.52 2.35 2.42
C ILE A 40 10.98 2.26 1.95
N LYS A 41 11.77 1.33 2.47
CA LYS A 41 13.17 1.12 2.03
C LYS A 41 13.24 0.66 0.57
N ILE A 42 12.36 -0.27 0.17
CA ILE A 42 12.25 -0.74 -1.22
C ILE A 42 11.87 0.43 -2.13
N MET A 43 10.81 1.18 -1.80
CA MET A 43 10.37 2.34 -2.56
C MET A 43 11.46 3.42 -2.71
N ARG A 44 12.27 3.63 -1.67
CA ARG A 44 13.39 4.57 -1.71
C ARG A 44 14.54 4.10 -2.60
N ARG A 45 14.73 2.78 -2.75
CA ARG A 45 15.77 2.19 -3.59
C ARG A 45 15.35 2.16 -5.06
N GLU A 46 14.10 1.81 -5.34
CA GLU A 46 13.59 1.60 -6.71
C GLU A 46 13.21 2.91 -7.41
N MET A 47 12.82 3.94 -6.65
CA MET A 47 12.31 5.18 -7.23
C MET A 47 13.32 6.32 -7.17
N LYS A 48 13.21 7.25 -8.13
CA LYS A 48 13.90 8.55 -8.06
C LYS A 48 13.44 9.34 -6.83
N GLU A 49 14.35 10.13 -6.27
CA GLU A 49 14.11 10.87 -5.03
C GLU A 49 12.88 11.80 -5.10
N SER A 50 12.67 12.48 -6.24
CA SER A 50 11.50 13.34 -6.46
C SER A 50 10.18 12.56 -6.42
N SER A 51 10.11 11.41 -7.10
CA SER A 51 8.95 10.52 -7.09
C SER A 51 8.69 9.94 -5.70
N PHE A 52 9.75 9.58 -4.97
CA PHE A 52 9.65 9.10 -3.59
C PHE A 52 9.07 10.17 -2.65
N LYS A 53 9.53 11.43 -2.76
CA LYS A 53 8.97 12.55 -1.97
C LYS A 53 7.48 12.72 -2.22
N MET A 54 7.06 12.76 -3.49
CA MET A 54 5.65 12.86 -3.86
C MET A 54 4.82 11.70 -3.30
N TRP A 55 5.30 10.46 -3.47
CA TRP A 55 4.64 9.29 -2.92
C TRP A 55 4.53 9.38 -1.39
N ARG A 56 5.61 9.76 -0.71
CA ARG A 56 5.63 9.86 0.75
C ARG A 56 4.63 10.90 1.27
N GLU A 57 4.51 12.04 0.60
CA GLU A 57 3.50 13.04 0.92
C GLU A 57 2.08 12.48 0.77
N ARG A 58 1.79 11.78 -0.34
CA ARG A 58 0.49 11.12 -0.54
C ARG A 58 0.21 10.14 0.58
N VAL A 59 1.17 9.24 0.85
CA VAL A 59 1.02 8.18 1.85
C VAL A 59 0.79 8.72 3.25
N THR A 60 1.53 9.78 3.63
CA THR A 60 1.47 10.36 4.97
C THR A 60 0.17 11.12 5.21
N LYS A 61 -0.38 11.76 4.16
CA LYS A 61 -1.67 12.49 4.24
C LYS A 61 -2.90 11.56 4.19
N ARG A 62 -2.73 10.23 4.07
CA ARG A 62 -3.84 9.26 4.02
C ARG A 62 -4.55 9.12 5.37
N LYS A 63 -5.84 9.49 5.40
CA LYS A 63 -6.74 9.25 6.55
C LYS A 63 -7.11 7.75 6.70
N THR A 64 -7.11 7.00 5.60
CA THR A 64 -7.55 5.59 5.47
C THR A 64 -6.40 4.57 5.57
N LYS A 65 -5.25 4.96 6.12
CA LYS A 65 -4.03 4.12 6.16
C LYS A 65 -4.13 2.82 6.97
N HIS A 66 -5.14 2.70 7.83
CA HIS A 66 -5.40 1.49 8.62
C HIS A 66 -6.69 0.84 8.14
N ILE A 67 -6.70 -0.48 7.98
CA ILE A 67 -7.93 -1.23 7.67
C ILE A 67 -8.99 -0.96 8.75
N LYS A 68 -8.56 -0.80 10.01
CA LYS A 68 -9.42 -0.43 11.15
C LYS A 68 -10.18 0.90 11.00
N LYS A 69 -9.74 1.80 10.12
CA LYS A 69 -10.41 3.09 9.83
C LYS A 69 -11.35 3.01 8.64
N ARG A 70 -11.41 1.88 7.93
CA ARG A 70 -12.51 1.60 7.03
C ARG A 70 -13.65 1.08 7.91
N ASP A 71 -14.66 1.91 8.15
CA ASP A 71 -15.93 1.48 8.76
C ASP A 71 -16.68 0.42 7.93
N PHE A 72 -16.11 0.02 6.79
CA PHE A 72 -16.74 -0.83 5.79
C PHE A 72 -15.83 -2.00 5.41
N VAL A 73 -15.98 -3.10 6.14
CA VAL A 73 -15.52 -4.42 5.74
C VAL A 73 -16.67 -5.07 4.99
N ALA A 74 -16.65 -4.98 3.66
CA ALA A 74 -17.57 -5.68 2.75
C ALA A 74 -19.08 -5.59 3.11
N GLY A 75 -19.67 -4.40 3.02
CA GLY A 75 -21.08 -4.28 2.63
C GLY A 75 -21.14 -4.01 1.11
N ARG A 76 -22.28 -4.19 0.45
CA ARG A 76 -22.45 -3.62 -0.90
C ARG A 76 -22.53 -2.10 -0.75
N PHE A 77 -21.81 -1.33 -1.56
CA PHE A 77 -22.11 0.09 -1.73
C PHE A 77 -23.59 0.19 -2.13
N LYS A 78 -24.45 0.64 -1.22
CA LYS A 78 -25.83 0.97 -1.54
C LYS A 78 -25.85 2.46 -1.84
N SER A 79 -25.99 2.81 -3.11
CA SER A 79 -26.23 4.21 -3.47
C SER A 79 -27.59 4.63 -2.90
N ASP A 80 -27.67 5.81 -2.30
CA ASP A 80 -28.93 6.40 -1.83
C ASP A 80 -29.98 6.52 -2.95
N ASN A 81 -29.54 6.46 -4.22
CA ASN A 81 -30.40 6.48 -5.41
C ASN A 81 -30.94 5.10 -5.84
N GLN A 82 -30.62 4.00 -5.13
CA GLN A 82 -31.25 2.70 -5.42
C GLN A 82 -32.70 2.71 -4.94
N LYS A 83 -33.62 3.01 -5.87
CA LYS A 83 -35.07 2.80 -5.68
C LYS A 83 -35.34 1.29 -5.56
N THR A 84 -36.10 0.93 -4.53
CA THR A 84 -36.61 -0.42 -4.27
C THR A 84 -37.58 -0.87 -5.35
#